data_AF-A0A848DRB3-F1
#
_entry.id   AF-A0A848DRB3-F1
#
_cell.length_a   1.000
_cell.length_b   1.000
_cell.length_c   1.000
_cell.angle_alpha   90.00
_cell.angle_beta   90.00
_cell.angle_gamma   90.00
#
_symmetry.space_group_name_H-M   'P 1'
#
loop_
_entity.id
_entity.type
_entity.pdbx_description
1 polymer ?
#
loop_
_entity_poly.entity_id
_entity_poly.type
_entity_poly.pdbx_seq_one_letter_code
_entity_poly.pdbx_strand_id
1 'polypeptide(L)' 'MLVLIAFAGAAIIALLLWRAMNSERVDTPRVQRRPTAGTTLPRTSGPDDDPEFLRQLDEKVKRRDDPPSA' A
#
# COMPACT_ATOMS: atom_id res chain seq x y z
N MET A 1 -10.21 23.74 -35.10
CA MET A 1 -10.43 22.30 -34.85
C MET A 1 -9.21 21.63 -34.22
N LEU A 2 -8.05 21.63 -34.87
CA LEU A 2 -6.83 21.00 -34.32
C LEU A 2 -6.42 21.54 -32.95
N VAL A 3 -6.54 22.86 -32.72
CA VAL A 3 -6.23 23.49 -31.42
C VAL A 3 -7.15 22.97 -30.30
N LEU A 4 -8.44 22.76 -30.58
CA LEU A 4 -9.39 22.22 -29.60
C LEU A 4 -9.07 20.76 -29.26
N ILE A 5 -8.69 19.97 -30.27
CA ILE A 5 -8.30 18.56 -30.09
C ILE A 5 -6.99 18.48 -29.30
N ALA A 6 -6.00 19.29 -29.65
CA ALA A 6 -4.72 19.35 -28.94
C ALA A 6 -4.92 19.79 -27.48
N PHE A 7 -5.79 20.78 -27.25
CA PHE A 7 -6.13 21.24 -25.90
C PHE A 7 -6.83 20.14 -25.08
N ALA A 8 -7.80 19.44 -25.67
CA ALA A 8 -8.47 18.32 -25.01
C ALA A 8 -7.49 17.18 -24.67
N GLY A 9 -6.60 16.82 -25.60
CA GLY A 9 -5.56 15.82 -25.37
C GLY A 9 -4.59 16.22 -24.26
N ALA A 10 -4.11 17.47 -24.29
CA ALA A 10 -3.23 18.00 -23.25
C ALA A 10 -3.92 18.02 -21.87
N ALA A 11 -5.21 18.38 -21.81
CA ALA A 11 -5.97 18.38 -20.56
C ALA A 11 -6.12 16.97 -19.96
N ILE A 12 -6.37 15.96 -20.80
CA ILE A 12 -6.45 14.55 -20.36
C ILE A 12 -5.09 14.09 -19.82
N ILE A 13 -4.00 14.35 -20.55
CA ILE A 13 -2.65 13.96 -20.12
C ILE A 13 -2.28 14.66 -18.80
N ALA A 14 -2.58 15.96 -18.66
CA ALA A 14 -2.35 16.70 -17.42
C ALA A 14 -3.17 16.15 -16.25
N LEU A 15 -4.44 15.78 -16.47
CA LEU A 15 -5.29 15.16 -15.45
C LEU A 15 -4.76 13.78 -15.04
N LEU A 16 -4.29 12.98 -15.99
CA LEU A 16 -3.68 11.67 -15.73
C LEU A 16 -2.38 11.80 -14.93
N LEU A 17 -1.52 12.75 -15.28
CA LEU A 17 -0.29 13.05 -14.54
C LEU A 17 -0.60 13.54 -13.12
N TRP A 18 -1.55 14.45 -12.96
CA TRP A 18 -2.04 14.88 -11.64
C TRP A 18 -2.55 13.67 -10.85
N ARG A 19 -3.38 12.83 -11.46
CA ARG A 19 -3.96 11.66 -10.81
C ARG A 19 -2.87 10.67 -10.43
N ALA A 20 -1.88 10.42 -11.28
CA ALA A 20 -0.76 9.53 -11.00
C ALA A 20 0.11 10.06 -9.85
N MET A 21 0.46 11.36 -9.84
CA MET A 21 1.21 11.98 -8.74
C MET A 21 0.43 11.97 -7.42
N ASN A 22 -0.90 12.09 -7.48
CA ASN A 22 -1.76 12.03 -6.29
C ASN A 22 -2.07 10.58 -5.86
N SER A 23 -2.06 9.63 -6.79
CA SER A 23 -2.24 8.19 -6.57
C SER A 23 -0.96 7.49 -6.11
N GLU A 24 0.23 8.00 -6.43
CA GLU A 24 1.49 7.52 -5.82
C GLU A 24 1.49 7.63 -4.29
N ARG A 25 0.67 8.55 -3.74
CA ARG A 25 0.44 8.65 -2.29
C ARG A 25 -0.49 7.56 -1.74
N VAL A 26 -1.20 6.83 -2.60
CA VAL A 26 -2.18 5.78 -2.25
C VAL A 26 -1.71 4.38 -2.69
N ASP A 27 -0.87 4.27 -3.72
CA ASP A 27 -0.40 3.00 -4.31
C ASP A 27 1.02 2.59 -3.90
N THR A 28 1.63 3.29 -2.94
CA THR A 28 2.62 2.61 -2.12
C THR A 28 1.85 1.72 -1.14
N PRO A 29 2.11 0.40 -1.06
CA PRO A 29 1.91 -0.31 0.19
C PRO A 29 2.96 0.24 1.15
N ARG A 30 2.75 1.50 1.58
CA ARG A 30 3.46 2.06 2.70
C ARG A 30 3.09 1.14 3.83
N VAL A 31 4.09 0.41 4.29
CA VAL A 31 4.23 -0.04 5.66
C VAL A 31 3.88 1.16 6.55
N GLN A 32 2.59 1.39 6.78
CA GLN A 32 2.07 2.33 7.75
C GLN A 32 2.24 1.60 9.08
N ARG A 33 3.47 1.66 9.59
CA ARG A 33 3.71 1.55 11.02
C ARG A 33 2.83 2.62 11.67
N ARG A 34 1.81 2.11 12.37
CA ARG A 34 0.84 2.74 13.27
C ARG A 34 1.51 3.76 14.21
N PRO A 35 0.77 4.72 14.80
CA PRO A 35 -0.19 4.35 15.86
C PRO A 35 -1.43 5.27 15.95
N THR A 36 -2.64 4.71 15.95
CA THR A 36 -3.73 5.20 16.81
C THR A 36 -4.84 4.17 16.91
N ALA A 37 -5.33 4.04 18.13
CA ALA A 37 -6.55 3.35 18.49
C ALA A 37 -7.76 3.97 17.79
N GLY A 38 -8.77 3.18 17.45
CA GLY A 38 -10.14 3.69 17.36
C GLY A 38 -10.83 3.78 16.00
N THR A 39 -10.38 3.12 14.93
CA THR A 39 -11.28 2.93 13.77
C THR A 39 -11.05 1.58 13.11
N THR A 40 -11.84 0.60 13.55
CA THR A 40 -11.93 -0.74 12.99
C THR A 40 -12.71 -0.67 11.68
N LEU A 41 -12.10 -0.18 10.60
CA LEU A 41 -12.60 -0.52 9.28
C LEU A 41 -12.26 -2.00 9.06
N PRO A 42 -13.24 -2.86 8.73
CA PRO A 42 -12.97 -4.24 8.37
C PRO A 42 -12.18 -4.20 7.06
N ARG A 43 -10.86 -4.26 7.18
CA ARG A 43 -10.01 -4.59 6.04
C ARG A 43 -10.47 -5.97 5.61
N THR A 44 -10.98 -6.08 4.38
CA THR A 44 -11.16 -7.36 3.71
C THR A 44 -9.77 -7.92 3.43
N SER A 45 -9.10 -8.39 4.49
CA SER A 45 -7.90 -9.21 4.39
C SER A 45 -8.35 -10.58 3.92
N GLY A 46 -7.73 -11.11 2.87
CA GLY A 46 -7.92 -12.51 2.52
C GLY A 46 -7.53 -13.42 3.70
N PRO A 47 -7.91 -14.70 3.68
CA PRO A 47 -7.52 -15.66 4.72
C PRO A 47 -6.00 -15.69 5.00
N ASP A 48 -5.18 -15.37 3.99
CA ASP A 48 -3.71 -15.34 4.08
C ASP A 48 -3.14 -14.00 4.60
N ASP A 49 -3.93 -12.92 4.57
CA ASP A 49 -3.51 -11.56 4.98
C ASP A 49 -3.97 -11.20 6.40
N ASP A 50 -4.40 -12.20 7.18
CA ASP A 50 -4.77 -11.95 8.56
C ASP A 50 -3.50 -11.58 9.39
N PRO A 51 -3.63 -10.67 10.37
CA PRO A 51 -2.49 -10.20 11.15
C PRO A 51 -1.89 -11.32 12.03
N GLU A 52 -2.65 -12.37 12.32
CA GLU A 52 -2.25 -13.47 13.19
C GLU A 52 -1.34 -14.47 12.46
N PHE A 53 -1.61 -14.81 11.20
CA PHE A 53 -0.77 -15.69 10.38
C PHE A 53 0.60 -15.06 10.12
N LEU A 54 0.62 -13.77 9.77
CA LEU A 54 1.87 -13.02 9.60
C LEU A 54 2.69 -12.98 10.89
N ARG A 55 2.03 -12.83 12.04
CA ARG A 55 2.69 -12.86 13.36
C ARG A 55 3.28 -14.24 13.68
N GLN A 56 2.57 -15.31 13.35
CA GLN A 56 3.08 -16.68 13.52
C GLN A 56 4.29 -16.96 12.61
N LEU A 57 4.32 -16.41 11.40
CA LEU A 57 5.48 -16.51 10.51
C LEU A 57 6.67 -15.73 11.05
N ASP A 58 6.47 -14.50 11.52
CA ASP A 58 7.52 -13.67 12.13
C ASP A 58 8.15 -14.36 13.34
N GLU A 59 7.33 -14.95 14.22
CA GLU A 59 7.82 -15.74 15.36
C GLU A 59 8.61 -16.98 14.94
N LYS A 60 8.19 -17.68 13.87
CA LYS A 60 8.91 -18.86 13.36
C LYS A 60 10.23 -18.51 12.69
N VAL A 61 10.29 -17.40 11.95
CA VAL A 61 11.51 -16.90 11.31
C VAL A 61 12.50 -16.45 12.39
N LYS A 62 12.04 -15.61 13.34
CA LYS A 62 12.87 -15.13 14.46
C LYS A 62 13.47 -16.27 15.28
N ARG A 63 12.70 -17.34 15.57
CA ARG A 63 13.21 -18.51 16.30
C ARG A 63 14.23 -19.35 15.52
N ARG A 64 14.23 -19.29 14.18
CA ARG A 64 15.25 -19.97 13.35
C ARG A 64 16.54 -19.15 13.26
N ASP A 65 16.42 -17.83 13.30
CA ASP A 65 17.56 -16.92 13.21
C ASP A 65 18.27 -16.69 14.56
N ASP A 66 17.70 -17.17 15.68
CA ASP A 66 18.42 -17.25 16.96
C ASP A 66 19.35 -18.49 16.94
N PRO A 67 20.68 -18.32 16.76
CA PRO A 67 21.60 -19.41 17.02
C PRO A 67 21.51 -19.79 18.51
N PRO A 68 21.60 -21.09 18.87
CA PRO A 68 21.64 -21.48 20.27
C PRO A 68 22.81 -20.77 20.94
N SER A 69 22.53 -19.84 21.85
CA SER A 69 23.53 -19.35 22.77
C SER A 69 23.94 -20.54 23.64
N ALA A 70 25.11 -21.09 23.33
CA ALA A 70 25.76 -22.16 24.05
C ALA A 70 26.04 -21.78 25.52
#